data_AF-A0A949F5P6-F1
#
_entry.id   AF-A0A949F5P6-F1
#
_cell.length_a   1.000
_cell.length_b   1.000
_cell.length_c   1.000
_cell.angle_alpha   90.00
_cell.angle_beta   90.00
_cell.angle_gamma   90.00
#
_symmetry.space_group_name_H-M   'P 1'
#
loop_
_entity.id
_entity.type
_entity.pdbx_description
1 polymer ?
#
loop_
_entity_poly.entity_id
_entity_poly.type
_entity_poly.pdbx_seq_one_letter_code
_entity_poly.pdbx_strand_id
1 'polypeptide(L)'
;MKKIILLILIAVCVILVGFQDSSGPKIRVAILIDASSVKISATGRFKIFAPGKLEAVATGDENSIYMIRSGLFGLKMEGPEEYGDILEIKPLRDSFIKVNNQAYRGEIEVRKRDDALLVINEVDLEKYLYGVMKHEISPAWPREAVKAQAVAARSFALNKKLKNIGKPYDLCATITSQVYGGLA
;
A
#
# COMPACT_ATOMS: atom_id res chain seq x y z
N MET A 1 -52.73 -15.03 13.19
CA MET A 1 -51.32 -15.29 13.52
C MET A 1 -50.50 -15.85 12.34
N LYS A 2 -50.67 -15.35 11.10
CA LYS A 2 -49.93 -15.85 9.91
C LYS A 2 -49.33 -14.74 9.02
N LYS A 3 -49.39 -13.47 9.43
CA LYS A 3 -48.86 -12.33 8.64
C LYS A 3 -47.61 -11.65 9.22
N ILE A 4 -47.10 -12.08 10.37
CA ILE A 4 -45.93 -11.46 11.03
C ILE A 4 -44.60 -12.13 10.61
N ILE A 5 -44.62 -13.37 10.10
CA ILE A 5 -43.40 -14.12 9.77
C ILE A 5 -42.75 -13.64 8.46
N LEU A 6 -43.51 -13.00 7.55
CA LEU A 6 -42.99 -12.61 6.22
C LEU A 6 -42.16 -11.30 6.23
N LEU A 7 -42.29 -10.46 7.26
CA LEU A 7 -41.53 -9.20 7.37
C LEU A 7 -40.14 -9.39 8.01
N ILE A 8 -39.95 -10.44 8.80
CA ILE A 8 -38.64 -10.77 9.40
C ILE A 8 -37.68 -11.40 8.38
N LEU A 9 -38.21 -12.12 7.37
CA LEU A 9 -37.38 -12.83 6.39
C LEU A 9 -36.73 -11.87 5.37
N ILE A 10 -37.36 -10.73 5.08
CA ILE A 10 -36.81 -9.70 4.17
C ILE A 10 -35.74 -8.86 4.89
N ALA A 11 -35.92 -8.58 6.18
CA ALA A 11 -34.94 -7.82 6.96
C ALA A 11 -33.63 -8.59 7.21
N VAL A 12 -33.68 -9.92 7.33
CA VAL A 12 -32.48 -10.77 7.49
C VAL A 12 -31.70 -10.90 6.18
N CYS A 13 -32.36 -10.79 5.03
CA CYS A 13 -31.70 -10.90 3.72
C CYS A 13 -30.88 -9.65 3.35
N VAL A 14 -31.22 -8.47 3.89
CA VAL A 14 -30.45 -7.23 3.67
C VAL A 14 -29.16 -7.20 4.50
N ILE A 15 -29.09 -7.93 5.61
CA ILE A 15 -27.91 -7.97 6.50
C ILE A 15 -26.81 -8.92 5.96
N LEU A 16 -27.14 -9.79 4.99
CA LEU A 16 -26.22 -10.74 4.37
C LEU A 16 -25.53 -10.23 3.10
N VAL A 17 -25.85 -9.02 2.64
CA VAL A 17 -24.98 -8.33 1.69
C VAL A 17 -23.79 -7.83 2.49
N GLY A 18 -22.81 -8.71 2.71
CA GLY A 18 -21.50 -8.30 3.17
C GLY A 18 -21.07 -7.14 2.28
N PHE A 19 -20.69 -6.02 2.88
CA PHE A 19 -19.95 -4.98 2.18
C PHE A 19 -18.72 -5.67 1.60
N GLN A 20 -18.78 -6.04 0.30
CA GLN A 20 -17.57 -6.29 -0.44
C GLN A 20 -16.82 -4.98 -0.36
N ASP A 21 -15.69 -5.02 0.34
CA ASP A 21 -14.75 -3.91 0.31
C ASP A 21 -14.50 -3.63 -1.17
N SER A 22 -14.93 -2.45 -1.64
CA SER A 22 -14.93 -2.09 -3.07
C SER A 22 -13.50 -1.85 -3.60
N SER A 23 -12.50 -2.37 -2.89
CA SER A 23 -11.11 -2.31 -3.27
C SER A 23 -10.93 -3.24 -4.48
N GLY A 24 -10.72 -2.63 -5.65
CA GLY A 24 -10.24 -3.34 -6.82
C GLY A 24 -8.89 -4.02 -6.56
N PRO A 25 -8.29 -4.70 -7.56
CA PRO A 25 -7.03 -5.39 -7.37
C PRO A 25 -5.96 -4.45 -6.83
N LYS A 26 -5.23 -4.89 -5.80
CA LYS A 26 -4.08 -4.16 -5.29
C LYS A 26 -2.83 -4.42 -6.12
N ILE A 27 -1.96 -3.44 -6.20
CA ILE A 27 -0.66 -3.49 -6.85
C ILE A 27 0.42 -3.23 -5.80
N ARG A 28 1.48 -4.03 -5.83
CA ARG A 28 2.65 -3.91 -4.96
C ARG A 28 3.81 -3.30 -5.74
N VAL A 29 4.24 -2.11 -5.38
CA VAL A 29 5.34 -1.39 -6.05
C VAL A 29 6.55 -1.33 -5.12
N ALA A 30 7.67 -1.91 -5.51
CA ALA A 30 8.94 -1.68 -4.83
C ALA A 30 9.39 -0.23 -5.06
N ILE A 31 9.36 0.57 -3.99
CA ILE A 31 9.70 1.99 -4.00
C ILE A 31 11.14 2.26 -3.54
N LEU A 32 11.71 1.37 -2.70
CA LEU A 32 13.14 1.37 -2.36
C LEU A 32 13.65 -0.08 -2.40
N ILE A 33 14.81 -0.28 -3.00
CA ILE A 33 15.48 -1.58 -3.11
C ILE A 33 16.88 -1.42 -2.55
N ASP A 34 17.27 -2.35 -1.68
CA ASP A 34 18.59 -2.45 -1.04
C ASP A 34 18.96 -1.18 -0.25
N ALA A 35 17.98 -0.57 0.42
CA ALA A 35 18.18 0.61 1.27
C ALA A 35 18.77 0.21 2.63
N SER A 36 19.73 0.98 3.16
CA SER A 36 20.32 0.73 4.49
C SER A 36 19.38 1.08 5.65
N SER A 37 18.45 2.00 5.41
CA SER A 37 17.45 2.46 6.37
C SER A 37 16.29 3.15 5.66
N VAL A 38 15.13 3.22 6.30
CA VAL A 38 13.98 3.99 5.80
C VAL A 38 13.35 4.80 6.92
N LYS A 39 13.04 6.07 6.61
CA LYS A 39 12.27 6.94 7.51
C LYS A 39 10.79 6.83 7.21
N ILE A 40 10.02 6.43 8.22
CA ILE A 40 8.56 6.35 8.19
C ILE A 40 7.98 7.48 9.03
N SER A 41 7.07 8.24 8.45
CA SER A 41 6.17 9.17 9.16
C SER A 41 4.81 9.18 8.47
N ALA A 42 3.89 10.05 8.86
CA ALA A 42 2.59 10.12 8.20
C ALA A 42 2.01 11.54 8.19
N THR A 43 0.88 11.73 7.51
CA THR A 43 0.07 12.97 7.57
C THR A 43 -0.94 12.95 8.71
N GLY A 44 -1.02 11.87 9.48
CA GLY A 44 -1.94 11.66 10.58
C GLY A 44 -1.68 10.30 11.21
N ARG A 45 -2.65 9.75 11.93
CA ARG A 45 -2.47 8.49 12.67
C ARG A 45 -2.19 7.28 11.80
N PHE A 46 -1.36 6.38 12.33
CA PHE A 46 -0.99 5.10 11.70
C PHE A 46 -0.62 4.05 12.75
N LYS A 47 -0.54 2.79 12.31
CA LYS A 47 -0.12 1.65 13.12
C LYS A 47 0.94 0.84 12.37
N ILE A 48 1.85 0.23 13.12
CA ILE A 48 2.87 -0.70 12.62
C ILE A 48 2.58 -2.08 13.19
N PHE A 49 2.55 -3.09 12.32
CA PHE A 49 2.32 -4.48 12.68
C PHE A 49 3.53 -5.34 12.32
N ALA A 50 3.81 -6.33 13.16
CA ALA A 50 4.78 -7.38 12.88
C ALA A 50 4.05 -8.68 12.47
N PRO A 51 4.69 -9.57 11.70
CA PRO A 51 4.13 -10.84 11.26
C PRO A 51 3.52 -11.65 12.38
N GLY A 52 2.29 -12.10 12.17
CA GLY A 52 1.57 -12.95 13.13
C GLY A 52 1.10 -12.24 14.40
N LYS A 53 1.32 -10.93 14.56
CA LYS A 53 0.79 -10.16 15.68
C LYS A 53 -0.55 -9.52 15.34
N LEU A 54 -1.55 -9.75 16.18
CA LEU A 54 -2.87 -9.12 16.07
C LEU A 54 -2.87 -7.66 16.55
N GLU A 55 -1.98 -7.34 17.49
CA GLU A 55 -1.80 -5.99 18.01
C GLU A 55 -0.66 -5.27 17.29
N ALA A 56 -0.78 -3.94 17.22
CA ALA A 56 0.27 -3.10 16.66
C ALA A 56 1.48 -3.11 17.59
N VAL A 57 2.69 -3.27 17.01
CA VAL A 57 3.95 -3.17 17.75
C VAL A 57 4.35 -1.71 17.99
N ALA A 58 3.82 -0.80 17.19
CA ALA A 58 3.95 0.64 17.40
C ALA A 58 2.76 1.39 16.79
N THR A 59 2.51 2.59 17.28
CA THR A 59 1.47 3.50 16.79
C THR A 59 2.04 4.90 16.71
N GLY A 60 1.71 5.65 15.66
CA GLY A 60 2.15 7.03 15.53
C GLY A 60 1.05 7.95 15.00
N ASP A 61 1.38 9.22 14.97
CA ASP A 61 0.60 10.34 14.44
C ASP A 61 1.45 11.21 13.49
N GLU A 62 0.95 12.38 13.11
CA GLU A 62 1.64 13.31 12.21
C GLU A 62 3.00 13.82 12.72
N ASN A 63 3.27 13.72 14.02
CA ASN A 63 4.52 14.14 14.65
C ASN A 63 5.49 12.98 14.88
N SER A 64 5.04 11.75 14.68
CA SER A 64 5.81 10.54 14.93
C SER A 64 6.74 10.21 13.76
N ILE A 65 8.00 9.88 14.06
CA ILE A 65 9.00 9.45 13.08
C ILE A 65 9.60 8.14 13.55
N TYR A 66 9.61 7.13 12.68
CA TYR A 66 10.27 5.85 12.90
C TYR A 66 11.40 5.67 11.89
N MET A 67 12.61 5.38 12.36
CA MET A 67 13.72 4.98 11.50
C MET A 67 13.85 3.46 11.54
N ILE A 68 13.55 2.80 10.42
CA ILE A 68 13.61 1.33 10.31
C ILE A 68 14.94 0.93 9.67
N ARG A 69 15.59 -0.11 10.22
CA ARG A 69 16.88 -0.66 9.77
C ARG A 69 16.86 -2.18 9.80
N SER A 70 17.80 -2.79 9.07
CA SER A 70 18.07 -4.23 9.19
C SER A 70 18.81 -4.50 10.51
N GLY A 71 18.30 -5.44 11.30
CA GLY A 71 18.92 -5.99 12.51
C GLY A 71 19.48 -7.39 12.28
N LEU A 72 19.94 -8.04 13.34
CA LEU A 72 20.58 -9.35 13.24
C LEU A 72 19.53 -10.45 13.00
N PHE A 73 18.37 -10.34 13.64
CA PHE A 73 17.30 -11.33 13.65
C PHE A 73 16.00 -10.83 12.98
N GLY A 74 15.94 -9.57 12.58
CA GLY A 74 14.76 -8.97 11.96
C GLY A 74 14.94 -7.47 11.76
N LEU A 75 13.82 -6.77 11.55
CA LEU A 75 13.77 -5.33 11.42
C LEU A 75 13.81 -4.67 12.79
N LYS A 76 14.59 -3.59 12.88
CA LYS A 76 14.71 -2.73 14.07
C LYS A 76 14.05 -1.39 13.83
N MET A 77 13.38 -0.90 14.87
CA MET A 77 13.01 0.50 15.04
C MET A 77 13.95 1.13 16.10
N GLU A 78 13.55 2.25 16.71
CA GLU A 78 14.27 2.79 17.86
C GLU A 78 14.25 1.79 19.03
N GLY A 79 15.39 1.62 19.70
CA GLY A 79 15.55 0.70 20.82
C GLY A 79 16.17 -0.65 20.45
N PRO A 80 16.26 -1.58 21.42
CA PRO A 80 16.95 -2.86 21.23
C PRO A 80 16.08 -3.94 20.57
N GLU A 81 14.77 -3.74 20.47
CA GLU A 81 13.82 -4.76 20.00
C GLU A 81 13.90 -5.01 18.49
N GLU A 82 13.67 -6.27 18.08
CA GLU A 82 13.56 -6.69 16.67
C GLU A 82 12.18 -7.32 16.42
N TYR A 83 11.61 -7.06 15.24
CA TYR A 83 10.19 -7.35 14.95
C TYR A 83 9.97 -8.40 13.83
N GLY A 84 10.98 -9.20 13.53
CA GLY A 84 10.96 -10.15 12.40
C GLY A 84 11.22 -9.48 11.05
N ASP A 85 11.08 -10.23 9.97
CA ASP A 85 11.55 -9.80 8.65
C ASP A 85 10.64 -8.83 7.90
N ILE A 86 9.41 -8.62 8.37
CA ILE A 86 8.43 -7.76 7.72
C ILE A 86 7.84 -6.81 8.76
N LEU A 87 7.56 -5.58 8.36
CA LEU A 87 6.73 -4.64 9.09
C LEU A 87 5.67 -4.07 8.15
N GLU A 88 4.41 -4.15 8.54
CA GLU A 88 3.29 -3.56 7.81
C GLU A 88 2.87 -2.24 8.47
N ILE A 89 2.96 -1.14 7.73
CA ILE A 89 2.59 0.20 8.18
C ILE A 89 1.27 0.59 7.53
N LYS A 90 0.24 0.69 8.37
CA LYS A 90 -1.15 0.93 7.95
C LYS A 90 -1.61 2.32 8.40
N PRO A 91 -1.98 3.22 7.48
CA PRO A 91 -2.57 4.50 7.86
C PRO A 91 -3.97 4.28 8.46
N LEU A 92 -4.40 5.20 9.32
CA LEU A 92 -5.77 5.23 9.84
C LEU A 92 -6.55 6.37 9.19
N ARG A 93 -7.81 6.10 8.80
CA ARG A 93 -8.70 7.06 8.14
C ARG A 93 -8.04 7.63 6.87
N ASP A 94 -8.02 8.96 6.72
CA ASP A 94 -7.51 9.67 5.55
C ASP A 94 -6.00 10.01 5.64
N SER A 95 -5.26 9.30 6.51
CA SER A 95 -3.81 9.48 6.64
C SER A 95 -3.05 8.86 5.45
N PHE A 96 -1.90 9.42 5.13
CA PHE A 96 -0.94 8.88 4.16
C PHE A 96 0.38 8.61 4.85
N ILE A 97 0.95 7.42 4.58
CA ILE A 97 2.28 7.09 5.04
C ILE A 97 3.31 7.82 4.17
N LYS A 98 4.30 8.40 4.84
CA LYS A 98 5.44 9.05 4.22
C LYS A 98 6.65 8.14 4.33
N VAL A 99 7.27 7.86 3.20
CA VAL A 99 8.55 7.14 3.09
C VAL A 99 9.58 8.15 2.63
N ASN A 100 10.59 8.41 3.47
CA ASN A 100 11.62 9.42 3.19
C ASN A 100 11.02 10.79 2.77
N ASN A 101 10.00 11.26 3.50
CA ASN A 101 9.22 12.49 3.25
C ASN A 101 8.26 12.45 2.06
N GLN A 102 8.27 11.42 1.22
CA GLN A 102 7.33 11.28 0.12
C GLN A 102 6.07 10.54 0.58
N ALA A 103 4.89 11.11 0.35
CA ALA A 103 3.63 10.50 0.74
C ALA A 103 3.13 9.48 -0.29
N TYR A 104 2.56 8.37 0.19
CA TYR A 104 2.01 7.30 -0.61
C TYR A 104 0.56 6.96 -0.21
N ARG A 105 -0.24 6.53 -1.19
CA ARG A 105 -1.59 5.97 -0.94
C ARG A 105 -1.45 4.51 -0.55
N GLY A 106 -2.40 4.02 0.24
CA GLY A 106 -2.41 2.62 0.67
C GLY A 106 -1.42 2.37 1.80
N GLU A 107 -0.89 1.17 1.85
CA GLU A 107 -0.06 0.65 2.93
C GLU A 107 1.41 0.57 2.49
N ILE A 108 2.30 0.57 3.48
CA ILE A 108 3.73 0.35 3.24
C ILE A 108 4.13 -0.95 3.92
N GLU A 109 4.80 -1.82 3.18
CA GLU A 109 5.51 -2.97 3.72
C GLU A 109 7.01 -2.67 3.70
N VAL A 110 7.68 -2.84 4.83
CA VAL A 110 9.15 -2.87 4.90
C VAL A 110 9.57 -4.30 5.13
N ARG A 111 10.47 -4.80 4.29
CA ARG A 111 10.97 -6.17 4.35
C ARG A 111 12.49 -6.17 4.50
N LYS A 112 12.99 -6.99 5.41
CA LYS A 112 14.42 -7.27 5.54
C LYS A 112 14.90 -8.06 4.32
N ARG A 113 16.07 -7.68 3.82
CA ARG A 113 16.76 -8.36 2.73
C ARG A 113 18.25 -8.36 3.06
N ASP A 114 18.71 -9.42 3.70
CA ASP A 114 20.06 -9.51 4.25
C ASP A 114 20.37 -8.30 5.16
N ASP A 115 21.39 -7.51 4.84
CA ASP A 115 21.76 -6.29 5.57
C ASP A 115 21.05 -5.02 5.07
N ALA A 116 20.11 -5.18 4.14
CA ALA A 116 19.38 -4.09 3.50
C ALA A 116 17.87 -4.23 3.64
N LEU A 117 17.15 -3.25 3.09
CA LEU A 117 15.70 -3.16 3.13
C LEU A 117 15.11 -3.12 1.73
N LEU A 118 13.99 -3.81 1.58
CA LEU A 118 13.05 -3.65 0.47
C LEU A 118 11.81 -2.94 1.00
N VAL A 119 11.44 -1.81 0.40
CA VAL A 119 10.24 -1.06 0.78
C VAL A 119 9.24 -1.13 -0.35
N ILE A 120 8.03 -1.58 -0.03
CA ILE A 120 6.97 -1.85 -0.98
C ILE A 120 5.78 -1.00 -0.60
N ASN A 121 5.21 -0.29 -1.58
CA ASN A 121 3.90 0.32 -1.44
C ASN A 121 2.83 -0.60 -2.01
N GLU A 122 1.89 -1.02 -1.16
CA GLU A 122 0.70 -1.75 -1.56
C GLU A 122 -0.48 -0.77 -1.69
N VAL A 123 -1.04 -0.68 -2.90
CA VAL A 123 -2.03 0.35 -3.24
C VAL A 123 -3.08 -0.20 -4.21
N ASP A 124 -4.31 0.28 -4.11
CA ASP A 124 -5.37 -0.07 -5.09
C ASP A 124 -4.94 0.34 -6.50
N LEU A 125 -5.20 -0.50 -7.51
CA LEU A 125 -4.78 -0.25 -8.89
C LEU A 125 -5.21 1.13 -9.42
N GLU A 126 -6.44 1.57 -9.15
CA GLU A 126 -6.91 2.89 -9.61
C GLU A 126 -6.16 4.04 -8.93
N LYS A 127 -5.83 3.89 -7.64
CA LYS A 127 -5.03 4.87 -6.89
C LYS A 127 -3.57 4.88 -7.34
N TYR A 128 -3.02 3.72 -7.74
CA TYR A 128 -1.71 3.61 -8.38
C TYR A 128 -1.66 4.42 -9.69
N LEU A 129 -2.69 4.30 -10.54
CA LEU A 129 -2.76 5.04 -11.80
C LEU A 129 -2.70 6.56 -11.58
N TYR A 130 -3.28 7.08 -10.49
CA TYR A 130 -3.15 8.51 -10.17
C TYR A 130 -1.70 8.96 -9.95
N GLY A 131 -0.85 8.08 -9.41
CA GLY A 131 0.57 8.36 -9.22
C GLY A 131 1.40 8.21 -10.50
N VAL A 132 0.98 7.35 -11.43
CA VAL A 132 1.66 7.16 -12.73
C VAL A 132 1.30 8.27 -13.72
N MET A 133 0.01 8.57 -13.84
CA MET A 133 -0.49 9.47 -14.89
C MET A 133 0.14 10.86 -14.80
N LYS A 134 0.40 11.37 -13.59
CA LYS A 134 1.04 12.69 -13.40
C LYS A 134 2.43 12.80 -14.03
N HIS A 135 3.16 11.69 -14.17
CA HIS A 135 4.54 11.70 -14.64
C HIS A 135 4.69 11.26 -16.09
N GLU A 136 3.72 10.54 -16.63
CA GLU A 136 3.80 9.94 -17.97
C GLU A 136 3.00 10.72 -19.03
N ILE A 137 2.07 11.61 -18.63
CA ILE A 137 1.24 12.37 -19.58
C ILE A 137 0.92 13.77 -19.06
N SER A 138 0.84 14.74 -19.98
CA SER A 138 0.40 16.09 -19.63
C SER A 138 -1.12 16.14 -19.49
N PRO A 139 -1.66 16.77 -18.43
CA PRO A 139 -3.10 16.97 -18.29
C PRO A 139 -3.70 17.87 -19.39
N ALA A 140 -2.88 18.63 -20.12
CA ALA A 140 -3.30 19.47 -21.24
C ALA A 140 -3.54 18.68 -22.54
N TRP A 141 -3.20 17.39 -22.58
CA TRP A 141 -3.43 16.56 -23.76
C TRP A 141 -4.92 16.30 -23.98
N PRO A 142 -5.31 15.93 -25.23
CA PRO A 142 -6.69 15.56 -25.51
C PRO A 142 -7.19 14.49 -24.54
N ARG A 143 -8.43 14.64 -24.07
CA ARG A 143 -9.04 13.75 -23.08
C ARG A 143 -8.96 12.27 -23.49
N GLU A 144 -9.12 11.98 -24.78
CA GLU A 144 -9.03 10.60 -25.29
C GLU A 144 -7.61 10.04 -25.21
N ALA A 145 -6.58 10.86 -25.37
CA ALA A 145 -5.18 10.44 -25.17
C ALA A 145 -4.92 10.09 -23.69
N VAL A 146 -5.45 10.90 -22.76
CA VAL A 146 -5.36 10.63 -21.32
C VAL A 146 -6.07 9.33 -20.94
N LYS A 147 -7.26 9.07 -21.50
CA LYS A 147 -7.98 7.81 -21.30
C LYS A 147 -7.21 6.61 -21.86
N ALA A 148 -6.69 6.73 -23.08
CA ALA A 148 -5.90 5.67 -23.71
C ALA A 148 -4.66 5.32 -22.87
N GLN A 149 -3.95 6.34 -22.37
CA GLN A 149 -2.79 6.15 -21.49
C GLN A 149 -3.18 5.45 -20.17
N ALA A 150 -4.31 5.82 -19.56
CA ALA A 150 -4.79 5.16 -18.36
C ALA A 150 -5.09 3.66 -18.59
N VAL A 151 -5.68 3.30 -19.74
CA VAL A 151 -5.91 1.90 -20.13
C VAL A 151 -4.59 1.16 -20.35
N ALA A 152 -3.63 1.79 -21.03
CA ALA A 152 -2.31 1.21 -21.28
C ALA A 152 -1.56 0.95 -19.97
N ALA A 153 -1.50 1.93 -19.07
CA ALA A 153 -0.85 1.82 -17.76
C ALA A 153 -1.50 0.73 -16.90
N ARG A 154 -2.83 0.65 -16.88
CA ARG A 154 -3.58 -0.39 -16.15
C ARG A 154 -3.23 -1.79 -16.67
N SER A 155 -3.24 -1.96 -17.99
CA SER A 155 -2.95 -3.23 -18.64
C SER A 155 -1.51 -3.68 -18.35
N PHE A 156 -0.57 -2.73 -18.37
CA PHE A 156 0.82 -3.00 -18.02
C PHE A 156 0.98 -3.46 -16.57
N ALA A 157 0.38 -2.75 -15.61
CA ALA A 157 0.45 -3.09 -14.20
C ALA A 157 -0.13 -4.48 -13.90
N LEU A 158 -1.29 -4.80 -14.47
CA LEU A 158 -1.92 -6.12 -14.31
C LEU A 158 -1.07 -7.24 -14.94
N ASN A 159 -0.54 -7.04 -16.14
CA ASN A 159 0.34 -8.01 -16.78
C ASN A 159 1.63 -8.25 -15.96
N LYS A 160 2.22 -7.20 -15.37
CA LYS A 160 3.38 -7.33 -14.48
C LYS A 160 3.04 -8.08 -13.20
N LYS A 161 1.87 -7.80 -12.59
CA LYS A 161 1.36 -8.55 -11.44
C LYS A 161 1.26 -10.06 -11.74
N LEU A 162 0.68 -10.42 -12.89
CA LEU A 162 0.57 -11.83 -13.30
C LEU A 162 1.93 -12.49 -13.53
N LYS A 163 2.90 -11.77 -14.11
CA LYS A 163 4.26 -12.29 -14.33
C LYS A 163 5.10 -12.42 -13.06
N ASN A 164 4.74 -11.71 -12.00
CA ASN A 164 5.49 -11.64 -10.74
C ASN A 164 4.75 -12.32 -9.57
N ILE A 165 3.84 -13.26 -9.87
CA ILE A 165 3.23 -14.12 -8.84
C ILE A 165 4.33 -14.81 -8.02
N GLY A 166 4.17 -14.83 -6.69
CA GLY A 166 5.13 -15.38 -5.75
C GLY A 166 6.30 -14.45 -5.39
N LYS A 167 6.48 -13.33 -6.10
CA LYS A 167 7.48 -12.31 -5.74
C LYS A 167 6.94 -11.34 -4.67
N PRO A 168 7.83 -10.66 -3.92
CA PRO A 168 7.44 -9.64 -2.95
C PRO A 168 6.59 -8.51 -3.54
N TYR A 169 6.91 -8.10 -4.77
CA TYR A 169 6.29 -6.97 -5.45
C TYR A 169 5.95 -7.29 -6.90
N ASP A 170 5.04 -6.50 -7.46
CA ASP A 170 4.51 -6.65 -8.83
C ASP A 170 5.29 -5.75 -9.81
N LEU A 171 5.70 -4.56 -9.37
CA LEU A 171 6.41 -3.53 -10.15
C LEU A 171 7.56 -2.91 -9.35
N CYS A 172 8.52 -2.27 -10.02
CA CYS A 172 9.50 -1.39 -9.38
C CYS A 172 9.23 0.07 -9.76
N ALA A 173 9.55 1.04 -8.91
CA ALA A 173 9.41 2.46 -9.23
C ALA A 173 10.55 3.03 -10.11
N THR A 174 11.43 2.18 -10.66
CA THR A 174 12.55 2.60 -11.52
C THR A 174 12.16 2.66 -12.99
N ILE A 175 13.04 3.22 -13.84
CA ILE A 175 12.88 3.35 -15.30
C ILE A 175 12.64 2.02 -16.05
N THR A 176 12.82 0.88 -15.39
CA THR A 176 12.53 -0.45 -15.98
C THR A 176 11.03 -0.80 -15.93
N SER A 177 10.22 0.04 -15.26
CA SER A 177 8.75 -0.04 -15.21
C SER A 177 8.12 1.31 -15.61
N GLN A 178 7.21 1.87 -14.79
CA GLN A 178 6.60 3.18 -14.98
C GLN A 178 7.04 4.12 -13.85
N VAL A 179 7.10 5.42 -14.12
CA VAL A 179 7.44 6.41 -13.08
C VAL A 179 6.28 6.51 -12.08
N TYR A 180 6.49 6.02 -10.86
CA TYR A 180 5.50 6.02 -9.78
C TYR A 180 5.96 6.95 -8.64
N GLY A 181 5.30 8.11 -8.50
CA GLY A 181 5.63 9.14 -7.50
C GLY A 181 4.78 9.14 -6.22
N GLY A 182 3.82 8.23 -6.09
CA GLY A 182 2.87 8.26 -4.96
C GLY A 182 1.92 9.47 -5.03
N LEU A 183 1.98 10.36 -4.03
CA LEU A 183 1.19 11.60 -3.99
C LEU A 183 1.88 12.83 -4.59
N ALA A 184 3.18 12.77 -4.93
CA ALA A 184 3.91 13.88 -5.56
C ALA A 184 3.19 14.36 -6.83
#